data_AF-A0A7G2TR97-F1
#
_entry.id   AF-A0A7G2TR97-F1
#
_cell.length_a   1.000
_cell.length_b   1.000
_cell.length_c   1.000
_cell.angle_alpha   90.00
_cell.angle_beta   90.00
_cell.angle_gamma   90.00
#
_symmetry.space_group_name_H-M   'P 1'
#
loop_
_entity.id
_entity.type
_entity.pdbx_description
1 polymer ?
#
loop_
_entity_poly.entity_id
_entity_poly.type
_entity_poly.pdbx_seq_one_letter_code
_entity_poly.pdbx_strand_id
1 'polypeptide(L)'
;MAPRGDTYSKFIGWLKLLLPLAALTLLSTMFLLPRVSEPVNKLPFVEGEDPGDATRQQIVAPNFAGTTDKGDRITMTADRAEPLAADMARLRAHQLDAALDLVDGSRITLRADQAVVDDTDKTADLEGGVHITSSTGYVIDTERMLTSLDRIGAETLTPVSGSGPAGRFTAGKLTIAADENGENVQLLFTEGVNLIYDPKDQ
;
A
#
# COMPACT_ATOMS: atom_id res chain seq x y z
N MET A 1 49.33 11.56 93.79
CA MET A 1 49.52 10.52 92.75
C MET A 1 48.31 10.59 91.83
N ALA A 2 48.44 11.19 90.65
CA ALA A 2 47.30 11.50 89.76
C ALA A 2 47.12 10.40 88.71
N PRO A 3 45.92 9.79 88.55
CA PRO A 3 45.68 8.83 87.49
C PRO A 3 45.48 9.59 86.16
N ARG A 4 46.51 9.58 85.32
CA ARG A 4 46.39 9.93 83.89
C ARG A 4 46.02 8.65 83.15
N GLY A 5 44.82 8.56 82.59
CA GLY A 5 44.47 7.40 81.76
C GLY A 5 43.03 7.20 81.27
N ASP A 6 42.09 8.13 81.42
CA ASP A 6 40.68 7.84 81.08
C ASP A 6 40.13 8.59 79.86
N THR A 7 40.83 9.60 79.35
CA THR A 7 40.32 10.42 78.24
C THR A 7 40.47 9.71 76.89
N TYR A 8 41.60 9.03 76.66
CA TYR A 8 41.86 8.32 75.41
C TYR A 8 40.89 7.12 75.22
N SER A 9 40.65 6.34 76.28
CA SER A 9 39.73 5.19 76.24
C SER A 9 38.28 5.61 75.96
N LYS A 10 37.81 6.69 76.60
CA LYS A 10 36.47 7.25 76.36
C LYS A 10 36.33 7.81 74.94
N PHE A 11 37.39 8.40 74.39
CA PHE A 11 37.40 8.93 73.02
C PHE A 11 37.31 7.83 71.96
N ILE A 12 38.08 6.75 72.10
CA ILE A 12 37.97 5.58 71.22
C ILE A 12 36.61 4.90 71.33
N GLY A 13 36.05 4.82 72.55
CA GLY A 13 34.71 4.27 72.78
C GLY A 13 33.62 5.05 72.05
N TRP A 14 33.69 6.38 72.08
CA TRP A 14 32.74 7.24 71.38
C TRP A 14 32.88 7.13 69.85
N LEU A 15 34.11 7.02 69.34
CA LEU A 15 34.38 6.85 67.91
C LEU A 15 33.86 5.51 67.37
N LYS A 16 33.93 4.42 68.16
CA LYS A 16 33.36 3.11 67.79
C LYS A 16 31.85 3.13 67.63
N LEU A 17 31.15 4.05 68.29
CA LEU A 17 29.69 4.19 68.20
C LEU A 17 29.28 5.20 67.12
N LEU A 18 29.94 6.36 67.05
CA LEU A 18 29.61 7.41 66.08
C LEU A 18 29.95 7.02 64.64
N LEU A 19 31.06 6.31 64.42
CA LEU A 19 31.53 5.96 63.07
C LEU A 19 30.53 5.08 62.28
N PRO A 20 29.97 3.99 62.83
CA PRO A 20 28.93 3.23 62.12
C PRO A 20 27.63 4.01 61.96
N LEU A 21 27.30 4.91 62.90
CA LEU A 21 26.09 5.73 62.84
C LEU A 21 26.20 6.78 61.72
N ALA A 22 27.36 7.40 61.56
CA ALA A 22 27.67 8.29 60.43
C ALA A 22 27.59 7.56 59.09
N ALA A 23 28.10 6.33 59.00
CA ALA A 23 28.01 5.51 57.81
C ALA A 23 26.54 5.23 57.40
N LEU A 24 25.68 4.91 58.37
CA LEU A 24 24.24 4.71 58.13
C LEU A 24 23.56 6.00 57.63
N THR A 25 23.89 7.16 58.21
CA THR A 25 23.33 8.44 57.73
C THR A 25 23.73 8.75 56.30
N LEU A 26 24.99 8.51 55.92
CA LEU A 26 25.49 8.68 54.55
C LEU A 26 24.77 7.73 53.58
N LEU A 27 24.59 6.47 53.97
CA LEU A 27 23.93 5.47 53.13
C LEU A 27 22.44 5.80 52.91
N SER A 28 21.75 6.22 53.98
CA SER A 28 20.37 6.69 53.91
C SER A 28 20.24 7.92 53.00
N THR A 29 21.17 8.86 53.12
CA THR A 29 21.22 10.05 52.27
C THR A 29 21.44 9.69 50.80
N MET A 30 22.27 8.68 50.50
CA MET A 30 22.50 8.21 49.13
C MET A 30 21.24 7.60 48.50
N PHE A 31 20.32 7.06 49.31
CA PHE A 31 19.01 6.59 48.87
C PHE A 31 17.98 7.71 48.74
N LEU A 32 18.09 8.76 49.57
CA LEU A 32 17.19 9.92 49.50
C LEU A 32 17.53 10.88 48.35
N LEU A 33 18.79 10.94 47.89
CA LEU A 33 19.13 11.70 46.70
C LEU A 33 18.55 11.00 45.46
N PRO A 34 17.59 11.61 44.74
CA PRO A 34 17.17 11.10 43.45
C PRO A 34 18.37 11.21 42.52
N ARG A 35 18.90 10.07 42.05
CA ARG A 35 19.81 10.10 40.92
C ARG A 35 18.97 10.46 39.70
N VAL A 36 19.04 11.71 39.27
CA VAL A 36 18.75 12.06 37.88
C VAL A 36 19.86 11.40 37.08
N SER A 37 19.66 10.13 36.73
CA SER A 37 20.42 9.52 35.64
C SER A 37 20.08 10.34 34.42
N GLU A 38 20.98 11.23 34.00
CA GLU A 38 20.90 11.80 32.67
C GLU A 38 20.75 10.62 31.70
N PRO A 39 19.65 10.51 30.95
CA PRO A 39 19.51 9.46 29.97
C PRO A 39 20.64 9.63 28.97
N VAL A 40 21.53 8.64 28.94
CA VAL A 40 22.59 8.51 27.94
C VAL A 40 21.92 8.62 26.58
N ASN A 41 22.06 9.78 25.96
CA ASN A 41 21.74 10.13 24.59
C ASN A 41 20.67 9.20 23.96
N LYS A 42 19.41 9.36 24.37
CA LYS A 42 18.33 8.96 23.47
C LYS A 42 18.56 9.77 22.20
N LEU A 43 18.71 9.08 21.07
CA LEU A 43 18.58 9.67 19.74
C LEU A 43 17.46 10.71 19.80
N PRO A 44 17.64 11.92 19.24
CA PRO A 44 16.57 12.90 19.21
C PRO A 44 15.46 12.32 18.34
N PHE A 45 14.54 11.58 18.96
CA PHE A 45 13.18 11.52 18.48
C PHE A 45 12.72 12.95 18.55
N VAL A 46 12.53 13.52 17.37
CA VAL A 46 11.90 14.81 17.19
C VAL A 46 10.50 14.66 17.78
N GLU A 47 10.35 15.02 19.06
CA GLU A 47 9.08 15.37 19.67
C GLU A 47 8.69 16.76 19.12
N GLY A 48 8.59 16.82 17.79
CA GLY A 48 8.01 17.90 17.03
C GLY A 48 6.65 17.40 16.63
N GLU A 49 5.64 18.01 17.20
CA GLU A 49 4.26 17.88 16.80
C GLU A 49 4.13 18.07 15.29
N ASP A 50 4.06 16.94 14.57
CA ASP A 50 3.45 16.85 13.27
C ASP A 50 2.60 15.57 13.26
N PRO A 51 1.27 15.64 13.42
CA PRO A 51 0.39 14.48 13.27
C PRO A 51 0.24 14.06 11.78
N GLY A 52 1.14 14.49 10.90
CA GLY A 52 1.07 14.30 9.45
C GLY A 52 1.92 13.16 8.86
N ASP A 53 2.89 12.62 9.59
CA ASP A 53 3.89 11.69 9.00
C ASP A 53 3.94 10.34 9.71
N ALA A 54 2.76 9.79 10.00
CA ALA A 54 2.60 8.37 10.21
C ALA A 54 2.90 7.66 8.88
N THR A 55 4.13 7.15 8.74
CA THR A 55 4.60 6.12 7.80
C THR A 55 3.51 5.70 6.82
N ARG A 56 3.27 6.47 5.75
CA ARG A 56 2.24 6.12 4.76
C ARG A 56 2.66 4.77 4.22
N GLN A 57 1.92 3.71 4.57
CA GLN A 57 2.26 2.34 4.21
C GLN A 57 2.22 2.25 2.69
N GLN A 58 3.37 2.43 2.05
CA GLN A 58 3.49 2.37 0.60
C GLN A 58 4.20 1.08 0.24
N ILE A 59 3.59 0.32 -0.67
CA ILE A 59 4.22 -0.83 -1.30
C ILE A 59 4.95 -0.31 -2.52
N VAL A 60 6.26 -0.53 -2.59
CA VAL A 60 7.10 -0.15 -3.73
C VAL A 60 7.16 -1.32 -4.70
N ALA A 61 6.97 -1.05 -5.99
CA ALA A 61 6.99 -2.04 -7.06
C ALA A 61 6.15 -3.31 -6.76
N PRO A 62 4.88 -3.19 -6.32
CA PRO A 62 4.05 -4.36 -6.09
C PRO A 62 3.92 -5.21 -7.36
N ASN A 63 3.98 -6.53 -7.18
CA ASN A 63 3.60 -7.49 -8.20
C ASN A 63 2.51 -8.41 -7.66
N PHE A 64 1.57 -8.75 -8.53
CA PHE A 64 0.52 -9.71 -8.27
C PHE A 64 0.45 -10.67 -9.45
N ALA A 65 0.39 -11.96 -9.17
CA ALA A 65 0.19 -12.99 -10.16
C ALA A 65 -0.91 -13.93 -9.69
N GLY A 66 -1.81 -14.28 -10.60
CA GLY A 66 -2.92 -15.16 -10.33
C GLY A 66 -3.31 -15.98 -11.55
N THR A 67 -4.25 -16.89 -11.35
CA THR A 67 -4.82 -17.70 -12.42
C THR A 67 -6.34 -17.66 -12.28
N THR A 68 -7.06 -17.49 -13.39
CA THR A 68 -8.52 -17.56 -13.43
C THR A 68 -9.00 -19.00 -13.32
N ASP A 69 -10.29 -19.22 -13.06
CA ASP A 69 -10.88 -20.57 -13.04
C ASP A 69 -10.74 -21.33 -14.37
N LYS A 70 -10.59 -20.59 -15.48
CA LYS A 70 -10.38 -21.14 -16.82
C LYS A 70 -8.91 -21.50 -17.11
N GLY A 71 -7.99 -21.12 -16.22
CA GLY A 71 -6.56 -21.35 -16.38
C GLY A 71 -5.78 -20.19 -17.01
N ASP A 72 -6.42 -19.05 -17.25
CA ASP A 72 -5.75 -17.86 -17.79
C ASP A 72 -4.84 -17.25 -16.72
N ARG A 73 -3.63 -16.83 -17.09
CA ARG A 73 -2.67 -16.26 -16.14
C ARG A 73 -2.73 -14.75 -16.16
N ILE A 74 -3.05 -14.15 -15.02
CA ILE A 74 -3.04 -12.71 -14.83
C ILE A 74 -1.77 -12.28 -14.10
N THR A 75 -1.15 -11.20 -14.55
CA THR A 75 -0.05 -10.50 -13.87
C THR A 75 -0.38 -9.03 -13.80
N MET A 76 -0.24 -8.42 -12.63
CA MET A 76 -0.40 -6.99 -12.42
C MET A 76 0.82 -6.45 -11.69
N THR A 77 1.32 -5.31 -12.16
CA THR A 77 2.46 -4.60 -11.57
C THR A 77 2.14 -3.12 -11.50
N ALA A 78 2.70 -2.44 -10.50
CA ALA A 78 2.63 -0.99 -10.42
C ALA A 78 3.94 -0.43 -9.85
N ASP A 79 4.20 0.86 -10.02
CA ASP A 79 5.37 1.51 -9.42
C ASP A 79 5.23 1.62 -7.90
N ARG A 80 4.01 1.90 -7.45
CA ARG A 80 3.67 2.13 -6.05
C ARG A 80 2.20 1.84 -5.79
N ALA A 81 1.90 1.26 -4.64
CA ALA A 81 0.54 1.14 -4.12
C ALA A 81 0.46 1.69 -2.70
N GLU A 82 -0.60 2.43 -2.40
CA GLU A 82 -0.83 3.02 -1.07
C GLU A 82 -2.30 2.84 -0.64
N PRO A 83 -2.58 2.46 0.62
CA PRO A 83 -3.92 2.45 1.18
C PRO A 83 -4.55 3.85 1.18
N LEU A 84 -5.83 3.92 0.80
CA LEU A 84 -6.61 5.16 0.86
C LEU A 84 -7.23 5.41 2.23
N ALA A 85 -7.35 4.38 3.04
CA ALA A 85 -7.87 4.42 4.38
C ALA A 85 -7.02 3.52 5.30
N ALA A 86 -7.30 3.57 6.60
CA ALA A 86 -6.56 2.77 7.59
C ALA A 86 -6.79 1.26 7.39
N ASP A 87 -7.90 0.88 6.76
CA ASP A 87 -8.12 -0.46 6.26
C ASP A 87 -7.49 -0.63 4.87
N MET A 88 -6.79 -1.74 4.66
CA MET A 88 -6.22 -2.10 3.35
C MET A 88 -7.29 -2.50 2.32
N ALA A 89 -8.56 -2.17 2.57
CA ALA A 89 -9.69 -2.48 1.70
C ALA A 89 -9.65 -1.68 0.40
N ARG A 90 -9.10 -0.45 0.44
CA ARG A 90 -8.93 0.40 -0.74
C ARG A 90 -7.48 0.76 -0.96
N LEU A 91 -6.94 0.38 -2.11
CA LEU A 91 -5.56 0.62 -2.50
C LEU A 91 -5.52 1.48 -3.77
N ARG A 92 -4.71 2.53 -3.76
CA ARG A 92 -4.37 3.28 -4.98
C ARG A 92 -3.03 2.83 -5.50
N ALA A 93 -3.02 2.24 -6.69
CA ALA A 93 -1.83 1.96 -7.47
C ALA A 93 -1.55 3.11 -8.44
N HIS A 94 -0.27 3.39 -8.69
CA HIS A 94 0.20 4.35 -9.68
C HIS A 94 1.04 3.64 -10.74
N GLN A 95 0.85 4.02 -12.01
CA GLN A 95 1.44 3.39 -13.19
C GLN A 95 1.14 1.88 -13.20
N LEU A 96 -0.15 1.54 -13.36
CA LEU A 96 -0.58 0.15 -13.40
C LEU A 96 -0.30 -0.44 -14.78
N ASP A 97 0.43 -1.56 -14.79
CA ASP A 97 0.56 -2.46 -15.92
C ASP A 97 -0.10 -3.80 -15.57
N ALA A 98 -0.99 -4.29 -16.44
CA ALA A 98 -1.57 -5.62 -16.32
C ALA A 98 -1.42 -6.41 -17.61
N ALA A 99 -1.22 -7.71 -17.48
CA ALA A 99 -1.16 -8.67 -18.57
C ALA A 99 -1.99 -9.90 -18.24
N LEU A 100 -2.81 -10.32 -19.20
CA LEU A 100 -3.58 -11.55 -19.15
C LEU A 100 -3.14 -12.45 -20.30
N ASP A 101 -2.58 -13.60 -19.95
CA ASP A 101 -2.22 -14.67 -20.88
C ASP A 101 -3.34 -15.70 -20.87
N LEU A 102 -4.10 -15.77 -21.96
CA LEU A 102 -5.22 -16.70 -22.09
C LEU A 102 -4.74 -18.09 -22.48
N VAL A 103 -5.52 -19.11 -22.13
CA VAL A 103 -5.21 -20.52 -22.44
C VAL A 103 -5.16 -20.81 -23.94
N ASP A 104 -5.84 -20.01 -24.77
CA ASP A 104 -5.82 -20.11 -26.23
C ASP A 104 -4.53 -19.54 -26.86
N GLY A 105 -3.63 -18.96 -26.05
CA GLY A 105 -2.40 -18.30 -26.47
C GLY A 105 -2.55 -16.81 -26.77
N SER A 106 -3.76 -16.26 -26.69
CA SER A 106 -4.02 -14.83 -26.81
C SER A 106 -3.44 -14.08 -25.60
N ARG A 107 -2.95 -12.86 -25.82
CA ARG A 107 -2.46 -11.98 -24.77
C ARG A 107 -3.21 -10.66 -24.79
N ILE A 108 -3.65 -10.21 -23.62
CA ILE A 108 -4.24 -8.90 -23.40
C ILE A 108 -3.33 -8.12 -22.46
N THR A 109 -3.05 -6.86 -22.78
CA THR A 109 -2.28 -5.95 -21.92
C THR A 109 -3.10 -4.71 -21.65
N LEU A 110 -3.05 -4.22 -20.41
CA LEU A 110 -3.75 -3.03 -19.95
C LEU A 110 -2.76 -2.10 -19.24
N ARG A 111 -2.87 -0.81 -19.50
CA ARG A 111 -2.14 0.24 -18.80
C ARG A 111 -3.07 1.34 -18.32
N ALA A 112 -2.76 1.92 -17.17
CA ALA A 112 -3.42 3.12 -16.65
C ALA A 112 -2.47 3.90 -15.74
N ASP A 113 -2.56 5.23 -15.72
CA ASP A 113 -1.73 6.04 -14.82
C ASP A 113 -2.08 5.79 -13.35
N GLN A 114 -3.35 5.54 -13.04
CA GLN A 114 -3.81 5.25 -11.70
C GLN A 114 -4.87 4.15 -11.70
N ALA A 115 -4.89 3.37 -10.63
CA ALA A 115 -5.94 2.40 -10.36
C ALA A 115 -6.32 2.42 -8.88
N VAL A 116 -7.60 2.59 -8.59
CA VAL A 116 -8.15 2.43 -7.25
C VAL A 116 -8.81 1.06 -7.16
N VAL A 117 -8.17 0.15 -6.44
CA VAL A 117 -8.67 -1.19 -6.17
C VAL A 117 -9.48 -1.18 -4.88
N ASP A 118 -10.70 -1.67 -4.96
CA ASP A 118 -11.60 -1.91 -3.83
C ASP A 118 -11.77 -3.41 -3.63
N ASP A 119 -11.18 -3.94 -2.57
CA ASP A 119 -11.28 -5.36 -2.23
C ASP A 119 -12.64 -5.72 -1.60
N THR A 120 -13.42 -4.75 -1.13
CA THR A 120 -14.77 -4.98 -0.60
C THR A 120 -15.76 -5.19 -1.74
N ASP A 121 -15.76 -4.26 -2.69
CA ASP A 121 -16.67 -4.28 -3.84
C ASP A 121 -16.15 -5.17 -4.99
N LYS A 122 -14.91 -5.68 -4.86
CA LYS A 122 -14.18 -6.43 -5.91
C LYS A 122 -14.15 -5.67 -7.23
N THR A 123 -13.88 -4.37 -7.16
CA THR A 123 -13.79 -3.49 -8.33
C THR A 123 -12.44 -2.80 -8.41
N ALA A 124 -12.01 -2.45 -9.62
CA ALA A 124 -10.91 -1.53 -9.84
C ALA A 124 -11.34 -0.38 -10.76
N ASP A 125 -11.16 0.84 -10.29
CA ASP A 125 -11.40 2.07 -11.04
C ASP A 125 -10.07 2.55 -11.64
N LEU A 126 -9.97 2.52 -12.97
CA LEU A 126 -8.78 2.83 -13.74
C LEU A 126 -8.93 4.25 -14.30
N GLU A 127 -7.95 5.11 -14.06
CA GLU A 127 -7.97 6.54 -14.40
C GLU A 127 -6.64 6.99 -15.02
N GLY A 128 -6.72 8.04 -15.86
CA GLY A 128 -5.56 8.69 -16.46
C GLY A 128 -5.02 7.89 -17.65
N GLY A 129 -5.79 7.82 -18.73
CA GLY A 129 -5.39 7.12 -19.95
C GLY A 129 -5.33 5.60 -19.80
N VAL A 130 -6.51 4.96 -19.84
CA VAL A 130 -6.63 3.50 -19.91
C VAL A 130 -6.40 3.05 -21.34
N HIS A 131 -5.34 2.27 -21.53
CA HIS A 131 -4.95 1.71 -22.83
C HIS A 131 -4.94 0.19 -22.78
N ILE A 132 -5.76 -0.45 -23.61
CA ILE A 132 -5.88 -1.90 -23.69
C ILE A 132 -5.49 -2.35 -25.08
N THR A 133 -4.61 -3.36 -25.16
CA THR A 133 -4.22 -4.01 -26.41
C THR A 133 -4.45 -5.51 -26.31
N SER A 134 -4.97 -6.12 -27.38
CA SER A 134 -5.07 -7.57 -27.52
C SER A 134 -4.27 -8.04 -28.73
N SER A 135 -3.62 -9.20 -28.60
CA SER A 135 -2.95 -9.90 -29.70
C SER A 135 -3.90 -10.28 -30.84
N THR A 136 -5.22 -10.26 -30.61
CA THR A 136 -6.26 -10.48 -31.63
C THR A 136 -6.52 -9.25 -32.51
N GLY A 137 -5.78 -8.16 -32.32
CA GLY A 137 -5.84 -6.95 -33.16
C GLY A 137 -6.78 -5.86 -32.65
N TYR A 138 -7.18 -5.93 -31.38
CA TYR A 138 -7.95 -4.86 -30.73
C TYR A 138 -7.04 -3.90 -29.95
N VAL A 139 -7.35 -2.61 -30.07
CA VAL A 139 -6.79 -1.53 -29.26
C VAL A 139 -7.95 -0.67 -28.77
N ILE A 140 -8.01 -0.41 -27.47
CA ILE A 140 -9.06 0.39 -26.83
C ILE A 140 -8.39 1.47 -25.98
N ASP A 141 -8.88 2.69 -26.12
CA ASP A 141 -8.42 3.88 -25.42
C ASP A 141 -9.61 4.61 -24.78
N THR A 142 -9.50 4.91 -23.48
CA THR A 142 -10.49 5.67 -22.71
C THR A 142 -9.81 6.39 -21.54
N GLU A 143 -10.38 7.47 -21.01
CA GLU A 143 -9.80 8.19 -19.87
C GLU A 143 -10.09 7.50 -18.53
N ARG A 144 -11.24 6.84 -18.40
CA ARG A 144 -11.66 6.14 -17.19
C ARG A 144 -12.45 4.86 -17.48
N MET A 145 -12.20 3.82 -16.70
CA MET A 145 -12.84 2.53 -16.82
C MET A 145 -12.99 1.85 -15.46
N LEU A 146 -14.18 1.32 -15.18
CA LEU A 146 -14.44 0.50 -14.01
C LEU A 146 -14.42 -0.97 -14.41
N THR A 147 -13.67 -1.81 -13.69
CA THR A 147 -13.62 -3.26 -13.92
C THR A 147 -13.96 -4.03 -12.66
N SER A 148 -14.56 -5.20 -12.83
CA SER A 148 -14.71 -6.20 -11.78
C SER A 148 -13.43 -7.03 -11.66
N LEU A 149 -13.11 -7.49 -10.47
CA LEU A 149 -11.92 -8.31 -10.15
C LEU A 149 -12.26 -9.79 -9.94
N ASP A 150 -13.51 -10.09 -9.63
CA ASP A 150 -14.04 -11.42 -9.33
C ASP A 150 -14.77 -12.07 -10.53
N ARG A 151 -15.08 -11.29 -11.56
CA ARG A 151 -15.79 -11.73 -12.76
C ARG A 151 -15.35 -10.96 -14.00
N ILE A 152 -15.71 -11.49 -15.16
CA ILE A 152 -15.53 -10.79 -16.44
C ILE A 152 -16.62 -9.71 -16.54
N GLY A 153 -16.25 -8.48 -16.21
CA GLY A 153 -17.14 -7.33 -16.30
C GLY A 153 -16.36 -6.04 -16.26
N ALA A 154 -16.56 -5.16 -17.23
CA ALA A 154 -15.99 -3.82 -17.18
C ALA A 154 -16.84 -2.82 -17.96
N GLU A 155 -16.76 -1.55 -17.59
CA GLU A 155 -17.45 -0.47 -18.27
C GLU A 155 -16.58 0.78 -18.34
N THR A 156 -16.65 1.50 -19.47
CA THR A 156 -16.02 2.81 -19.56
C THR A 156 -16.92 3.85 -18.92
N LEU A 157 -16.31 4.75 -18.15
CA LEU A 157 -16.99 5.88 -17.52
C LEU A 157 -16.84 7.17 -18.35
N THR A 158 -16.01 7.10 -19.39
CA THR A 158 -15.77 8.16 -20.37
C THR A 158 -15.92 7.60 -21.79
N PRO A 159 -16.03 8.49 -22.80
CA PRO A 159 -16.01 8.09 -24.20
C PRO A 159 -14.81 7.20 -24.51
N VAL A 160 -15.05 6.23 -25.37
CA VAL A 160 -14.10 5.21 -25.77
C VAL A 160 -13.80 5.35 -27.26
N SER A 161 -12.55 5.13 -27.61
CA SER A 161 -12.10 5.03 -29.00
C SER A 161 -11.19 3.83 -29.15
N GLY A 162 -11.02 3.36 -30.38
CA GLY A 162 -10.14 2.23 -30.60
C GLY A 162 -10.13 1.71 -32.03
N SER A 163 -9.43 0.61 -32.20
CA SER A 163 -9.38 -0.13 -33.45
C SER A 163 -9.53 -1.62 -33.21
N GLY A 164 -10.08 -2.32 -34.18
CA GLY A 164 -10.23 -3.76 -34.18
C GLY A 164 -10.12 -4.32 -35.60
N PRO A 165 -10.30 -5.64 -35.78
CA PRO A 165 -10.24 -6.28 -37.09
C PRO A 165 -11.20 -5.69 -38.14
N ALA A 166 -12.33 -5.12 -37.71
CA ALA A 166 -13.32 -4.50 -38.58
C ALA A 166 -13.01 -3.03 -38.94
N GLY A 167 -12.06 -2.37 -38.28
CA GLY A 167 -11.75 -0.95 -38.48
C GLY A 167 -11.65 -0.16 -37.18
N ARG A 168 -11.91 1.15 -37.25
CA ARG A 168 -11.82 2.08 -36.12
C ARG A 168 -13.19 2.41 -35.56
N PHE A 169 -13.33 2.40 -34.24
CA PHE A 169 -14.59 2.69 -33.57
C PHE A 169 -14.45 3.83 -32.56
N THR A 170 -15.56 4.53 -32.34
CA THR A 170 -15.76 5.49 -31.26
C THR A 170 -17.16 5.31 -30.68
N ALA A 171 -17.30 5.43 -29.37
CA ALA A 171 -18.59 5.34 -28.67
C ALA A 171 -18.57 6.18 -27.39
N GLY A 172 -19.74 6.60 -26.90
CA GLY A 172 -19.84 7.28 -25.61
C GLY A 172 -19.60 6.33 -24.43
N LYS A 173 -19.98 5.04 -24.57
CA LYS A 173 -19.79 4.02 -23.55
C LYS A 173 -19.49 2.64 -24.14
N LEU A 174 -18.53 1.92 -23.55
CA LEU A 174 -18.30 0.50 -23.77
C LEU A 174 -18.63 -0.28 -22.50
N THR A 175 -19.28 -1.43 -22.66
CA THR A 175 -19.52 -2.42 -21.62
C THR A 175 -19.01 -3.77 -22.09
N ILE A 176 -18.21 -4.40 -21.26
CA ILE A 176 -17.66 -5.74 -21.45
C ILE A 176 -18.35 -6.65 -20.45
N ALA A 177 -18.99 -7.70 -20.93
CA ALA A 177 -19.64 -8.70 -20.09
C ALA A 177 -19.45 -10.08 -20.70
N ALA A 178 -19.40 -11.11 -19.85
CA ALA A 178 -19.54 -12.47 -20.34
C ALA A 178 -21.00 -12.72 -20.81
N ASP A 179 -21.17 -13.63 -21.77
CA ASP A 179 -22.49 -14.10 -22.20
C ASP A 179 -23.21 -14.89 -21.09
N GLU A 180 -24.48 -15.24 -21.31
CA GLU A 180 -25.31 -15.94 -20.32
C GLU A 180 -24.72 -17.30 -19.87
N ASN A 181 -23.87 -17.91 -20.71
CA ASN A 181 -23.20 -19.17 -20.42
C ASN A 181 -21.80 -18.98 -19.81
N GLY A 182 -21.30 -17.74 -19.74
CA GLY A 182 -19.95 -17.41 -19.29
C GLY A 182 -18.85 -17.83 -20.27
N GLU A 183 -19.19 -18.29 -21.47
CA GLU A 183 -18.25 -18.86 -22.44
C GLU A 183 -17.62 -17.79 -23.31
N ASN A 184 -18.43 -16.85 -23.80
CA ASN A 184 -17.96 -15.78 -24.68
C ASN A 184 -17.96 -14.42 -23.98
N VAL A 185 -17.05 -13.55 -24.40
CA VAL A 185 -17.00 -12.15 -23.96
C VAL A 185 -17.66 -11.28 -25.02
N GLN A 186 -18.61 -10.44 -24.61
CA GLN A 186 -19.31 -9.50 -25.48
C GLN A 186 -18.82 -8.08 -25.20
N LEU A 187 -18.58 -7.32 -26.27
CA LEU A 187 -18.27 -5.90 -26.22
C LEU A 187 -19.49 -5.13 -26.75
N LEU A 188 -20.15 -4.39 -25.86
CA LEU A 188 -21.33 -3.60 -26.17
C LEU A 188 -20.98 -2.11 -26.19
N PHE A 189 -21.13 -1.49 -27.35
CA PHE A 189 -20.92 -0.05 -27.54
C PHE A 189 -22.26 0.68 -27.55
N THR A 190 -22.37 1.75 -26.77
CA THR A 190 -23.60 2.57 -26.63
C THR A 190 -23.26 4.06 -26.64
N GLU A 191 -24.30 4.91 -26.55
CA GLU A 191 -24.17 6.37 -26.48
C GLU A 191 -23.47 7.00 -27.72
N GLY A 192 -23.96 6.65 -28.91
CA GLY A 192 -23.46 7.21 -30.17
C GLY A 192 -22.25 6.45 -30.70
N VAL A 193 -22.52 5.36 -31.42
CA VAL A 193 -21.48 4.50 -32.00
C VAL A 193 -21.16 4.96 -33.41
N ASN A 194 -19.89 5.21 -33.69
CA ASN A 194 -19.39 5.46 -35.04
C ASN A 194 -18.27 4.47 -35.36
N LEU A 195 -18.48 3.66 -36.40
CA LEU A 195 -17.54 2.67 -36.90
C LEU A 195 -17.09 3.10 -38.30
N ILE A 196 -15.81 3.42 -38.41
CA ILE A 196 -15.13 3.60 -39.69
C ILE A 196 -14.60 2.23 -40.10
N TYR A 197 -15.34 1.56 -40.96
CA TYR A 197 -14.96 0.28 -41.52
C TYR A 197 -13.73 0.44 -42.41
N ASP A 198 -12.70 -0.35 -42.13
CA ASP A 198 -11.48 -0.41 -42.93
C ASP A 198 -11.35 -1.84 -43.46
N PRO A 199 -11.86 -2.13 -44.68
CA PRO A 199 -11.69 -3.44 -45.27
C PRO A 199 -10.20 -3.63 -45.51
N LYS A 200 -9.57 -4.46 -44.68
CA LYS A 200 -8.30 -5.06 -45.09
C LYS A 200 -8.62 -5.93 -46.30
N ASP A 201 -8.17 -5.51 -47.47
CA ASP A 201 -8.17 -6.30 -48.71
C ASP A 201 -7.65 -7.71 -48.35
N GLN A 202 -8.54 -8.70 -48.44
CA GLN A 202 -8.18 -10.12 -48.48
C GLN A 202 -7.85 -10.51 -49.92
#